data_AF-I3E4L3-F1
#
_entry.id   AF-I3E4L3-F1
#
_cell.length_a   1.000
_cell.length_b   1.000
_cell.length_c   1.000
_cell.angle_alpha   90.00
_cell.angle_beta   90.00
_cell.angle_gamma   90.00
#
_symmetry.space_group_name_H-M   'P 1'
#
loop_
_entity.id
_entity.type
_entity.pdbx_description
1 polymer ?
#
loop_
_entity_poly.entity_id
_entity_poly.type
_entity_poly.pdbx_seq_one_letter_code
_entity_poly.pdbx_strand_id
1 'polypeptide(L)' 'MEAVEGEEGIYGYRKLTHYLRTEHKLVISPKKVYRLCDELNILLPKRNAPSPYPKRLAKQHVITGPNQLWQVELNMDR' A
#
# COMPACT_ATOMS: atom_id res chain seq x y z
N MET A 1 17.49 21.37 -8.14
CA MET A 1 16.34 21.01 -7.26
C MET A 1 14.99 21.31 -7.91
N GLU A 2 14.99 21.78 -9.17
CA GLU A 2 13.80 22.23 -9.91
C GLU A 2 12.76 21.12 -10.18
N ALA A 3 13.21 19.89 -10.49
CA ALA A 3 12.31 18.76 -10.80
C ALA A 3 11.56 18.18 -9.58
N VAL A 4 12.01 18.48 -8.37
CA VAL A 4 11.35 18.04 -7.12
C VAL A 4 10.41 19.13 -6.59
N GLU A 5 10.70 20.40 -6.90
CA GLU A 5 9.88 21.55 -6.51
C GLU A 5 8.75 21.84 -7.52
N GLY A 6 8.87 21.38 -8.77
CA GLY A 6 7.80 21.44 -9.78
C GLY A 6 6.74 20.32 -9.63
N GLU A 7 5.67 20.40 -10.44
CA GLU A 7 4.55 19.43 -10.47
C GLU A 7 5.00 17.96 -10.66
N GLU A 8 6.24 17.76 -11.12
CA GLU A 8 6.82 16.45 -11.39
C GLU A 8 7.20 15.65 -10.15
N GLY A 9 7.39 16.30 -9.00
CA GLY A 9 7.72 15.64 -7.73
C GLY A 9 6.63 14.68 -7.22
N ILE A 10 5.38 14.90 -7.63
CA ILE A 10 4.19 14.12 -7.22
C ILE A 10 4.25 12.68 -7.75
N TYR A 11 4.98 12.48 -8.84
CA TYR A 11 4.92 11.25 -9.63
C TYR A 11 5.84 10.12 -9.14
N GLY A 12 6.70 10.39 -8.16
CA GLY A 12 7.63 9.43 -7.57
C GLY A 12 8.88 9.14 -8.40
N TYR A 13 9.84 8.42 -7.79
CA TYR A 13 11.20 8.25 -8.32
C TYR A 13 11.29 7.62 -9.72
N ARG A 14 10.29 6.82 -10.16
CA ARG A 14 10.30 6.20 -11.50
C ARG A 14 10.12 7.22 -12.61
N LYS A 15 9.20 8.18 -12.44
CA LYS A 15 9.01 9.28 -13.40
C LYS A 15 10.15 10.28 -13.30
N LEU A 16 10.68 10.54 -12.11
CA LEU A 16 11.91 11.31 -11.92
C LEU A 16 13.10 10.70 -12.69
N THR A 17 13.22 9.36 -12.69
CA THR A 17 14.26 8.67 -13.46
C THR A 17 14.11 8.87 -14.97
N HIS A 18 12.87 8.93 -15.46
CA HIS A 18 12.60 9.20 -16.88
C HIS A 18 12.98 10.64 -17.24
N TYR A 19 12.53 11.61 -16.45
CA TYR A 19 12.89 13.03 -16.61
C TYR A 19 14.42 13.25 -16.63
N LEU A 20 15.15 12.66 -15.67
CA LEU A 20 16.61 12.78 -15.61
C LEU A 20 17.31 12.21 -16.86
N ARG A 21 16.68 11.24 -17.54
CA ARG A 21 17.21 10.66 -18.77
C ARG A 21 16.85 11.49 -20.00
N THR A 22 15.68 12.12 -20.03
CA THR A 22 15.23 12.91 -21.19
C THR A 22 15.86 14.31 -21.18
N GLU A 23 15.70 15.05 -20.09
CA GLU A 23 16.11 16.45 -20.01
C GLU A 23 17.60 16.60 -19.75
N HIS A 24 18.13 15.80 -18.83
CA HIS A 24 19.53 15.89 -18.41
C HIS A 24 20.44 14.85 -19.08
N LYS A 25 19.90 13.98 -19.94
CA LYS A 25 20.64 12.89 -20.62
C LYS A 25 21.49 12.02 -19.69
N LEU A 26 21.08 11.89 -18.42
CA LEU A 26 21.84 11.16 -17.41
C LEU A 26 21.65 9.65 -17.59
N VAL A 27 22.76 8.91 -17.68
CA VAL A 27 22.76 7.44 -17.65
C VAL A 27 22.67 6.97 -16.20
N ILE A 28 21.47 7.12 -15.60
CA ILE A 28 21.21 6.75 -14.20
C ILE A 28 20.25 5.56 -14.10
N SER A 29 20.50 4.69 -13.13
CA SER A 29 19.60 3.57 -12.81
C SER A 29 18.47 4.03 -11.89
N PRO A 30 17.25 3.46 -12.00
CA PRO A 30 16.14 3.79 -11.10
C PRO A 30 16.46 3.54 -9.61
N LYS A 31 17.33 2.55 -9.31
CA LYS A 31 17.77 2.25 -7.95
C LYS A 31 18.62 3.36 -7.35
N LYS A 32 19.46 4.01 -8.15
CA LYS A 32 20.27 5.16 -7.69
C LYS A 32 19.37 6.36 -7.38
N VAL A 33 18.40 6.63 -8.25
CA VAL A 33 17.40 7.69 -8.03
C VAL A 33 16.61 7.42 -6.76
N TYR A 34 16.15 6.18 -6.54
CA TYR A 34 15.47 5.81 -5.30
C TYR A 34 16.30 6.13 -4.05
N ARG A 35 17.59 5.73 -4.02
CA ARG A 35 18.48 5.99 -2.87
C ARG A 35 18.65 7.49 -2.60
N LEU A 36 18.82 8.29 -3.66
CA LEU A 36 18.87 9.74 -3.53
C LEU A 36 17.57 10.31 -2.97
N CYS A 37 16.42 9.81 -3.44
CA CYS A 37 15.12 10.23 -2.91
C CYS A 37 14.93 9.84 -1.43
N ASP A 38 15.49 8.70 -1.01
CA ASP A 38 15.47 8.21 0.37
C ASP A 38 16.35 9.09 1.28
N GLU A 39 17.58 9.36 0.86
CA GLU A 39 18.53 10.25 1.56
C GLU A 39 17.97 11.68 1.72
N LEU A 40 17.23 12.17 0.72
CA LEU A 40 16.58 13.47 0.72
C LEU A 40 15.22 13.47 1.44
N ASN A 41 14.73 12.32 1.94
CA ASN A 41 13.42 12.16 2.57
C ASN A 41 12.23 12.67 1.73
N ILE A 42 12.32 12.54 0.40
CA ILE A 42 11.25 12.96 -0.54
C ILE A 42 10.40 11.78 -1.03
N LEU A 43 10.63 10.57 -0.52
CA LEU A 43 9.82 9.40 -0.85
C LEU A 43 8.42 9.52 -0.24
N LEU A 44 7.40 9.25 -1.07
CA LEU A 44 6.03 9.14 -0.60
C LEU A 44 5.89 7.98 0.40
N PRO A 45 5.02 8.13 1.43
CA PRO A 45 4.78 7.07 2.39
C PRO A 45 4.35 5.80 1.66
N LYS A 46 4.97 4.69 2.03
CA LYS A 46 4.59 3.39 1.49
C LYS A 46 3.12 3.16 1.81
N ARG A 47 2.31 2.91 0.79
CA ARG A 47 0.88 2.64 0.96
C ARG A 47 0.72 1.47 1.92
N ASN A 48 0.13 1.71 3.09
CA ASN A 48 -0.19 0.65 4.03
C ASN A 48 -1.06 -0.37 3.30
N ALA A 49 -0.74 -1.66 3.46
CA ALA A 49 -1.63 -2.71 2.97
C ALA A 49 -3.01 -2.44 3.59
N PRO A 50 -4.11 -2.56 2.82
CA PRO A 50 -5.43 -2.43 3.40
C PRO A 50 -5.49 -3.39 4.60
N SER A 51 -5.97 -2.89 5.74
CA SER A 51 -6.20 -3.71 6.94
C SER A 51 -6.87 -5.02 6.53
N PRO A 52 -6.52 -6.18 7.13
CA PRO A 52 -7.21 -7.45 6.91
C PRO A 52 -8.60 -7.40 7.56
N TYR A 53 -9.41 -6.41 7.19
CA TYR A 53 -10.80 -6.35 7.53
C TYR A 53 -11.51 -7.49 6.79
N PRO A 54 -12.33 -8.30 7.47
CA PRO A 54 -13.00 -9.42 6.82
C PRO A 54 -13.86 -8.89 5.68
N LYS A 55 -13.56 -9.32 4.45
CA LYS A 55 -14.32 -8.93 3.24
C LYS A 55 -15.79 -9.35 3.28
N ARG A 56 -16.17 -10.17 4.26
CA ARG A 56 -17.53 -10.69 4.45
C ARG A 56 -17.85 -10.74 5.94
N LEU A 57 -18.89 -10.00 6.34
CA LEU A 57 -19.46 -10.09 7.68
C LEU A 57 -20.12 -11.46 7.89
N ALA A 58 -20.16 -11.92 9.14
CA ALA A 58 -20.94 -13.11 9.50
C ALA A 58 -22.43 -12.85 9.18
N LYS A 59 -23.09 -13.83 8.57
CA LYS A 59 -24.53 -13.74 8.27
C LYS A 59 -25.31 -14.12 9.53
N GLN A 60 -26.24 -13.26 9.92
CA GLN A 60 -27.26 -13.64 10.90
C GLN A 60 -28.24 -14.61 10.24
N HIS A 61 -28.48 -15.75 10.90
CA HIS A 61 -29.46 -16.74 10.46
C HIS A 61 -30.78 -16.51 11.20
N VAL A 62 -31.90 -16.48 10.47
CA VAL A 62 -33.25 -16.50 11.07
C VAL A 62 -33.65 -17.95 11.27
N ILE A 63 -33.85 -18.36 12.53
CA ILE A 63 -34.21 -19.73 12.91
C ILE A 63 -35.72 -19.75 13.16
N THR A 64 -36.46 -20.50 12.34
CA THR A 64 -37.93 -20.62 12.39
C THR A 64 -38.42 -21.97 12.90
N GLY A 65 -37.52 -22.95 13.08
CA GLY A 65 -37.89 -24.29 13.50
C GLY A 65 -36.72 -25.05 14.16
N PRO A 66 -37.03 -26.19 14.82
CA PRO A 66 -36.02 -27.00 15.48
C PRO A 66 -34.98 -27.53 14.48
N ASN A 67 -33.74 -27.72 14.95
CA ASN A 67 -32.60 -28.29 14.20
C ASN A 67 -32.10 -27.51 12.96
N GLN A 68 -32.45 -26.24 12.79
CA GLN A 68 -32.00 -25.45 11.63
C GLN A 68 -30.59 -24.86 11.77
N LEU A 69 -30.09 -24.67 12.99
CA LEU A 69 -28.72 -24.24 13.27
C LEU A 69 -28.23 -24.92 14.55
N TRP A 70 -27.02 -25.48 14.49
CA TRP A 70 -26.32 -26.03 15.64
C TRP A 70 -25.01 -25.26 15.81
N GLN A 71 -24.89 -24.52 16.90
CA GLN A 71 -23.67 -23.80 17.28
C GLN A 71 -23.31 -24.20 18.71
N VAL A 72 -22.07 -24.63 18.90
CA VAL A 72 -21.55 -25.04 20.21
C VAL A 72 -20.25 -24.30 20.41
N GLU A 73 -20.14 -23.59 21.53
CA GLU A 73 -18.89 -22.96 21.97
C GLU A 73 -18.29 -23.83 23.07
N LEU A 74 -17.04 -24.25 22.89
CA LEU A 74 -16.32 -25.06 23.84
C LEU A 74 -15.34 -24.18 24.58
N ASN A 75 -15.57 -24.00 25.87
CA ASN A 75 -14.61 -23.34 26.76
C ASN A 75 -13.82 -24.43 27.48
N MET A 76 -12.50 -24.39 27.37
CA MET A 76 -11.60 -25.24 28.15
C MET A 76 -11.15 -24.48 29.39
N ASP A 77 -11.37 -25.05 30.58
CA ASP A 77 -10.69 -24.61 31.80
C ASP A 77 -9.25 -25.14 31.77
N ARG A 78 -8.28 -24.25 32.06
CA ARG A 78 -6.87 -24.60 32.24
C ARG A 78 -6.57 -24.88 33.71
#